data_AF-A0A813W5V6-F1
#
_entry.id   AF-A0A813W5V6-F1
#
_cell.length_a   1.000
_cell.length_b   1.000
_cell.length_c   1.000
_cell.angle_alpha   90.00
_cell.angle_beta   90.00
_cell.angle_gamma   90.00
#
_symmetry.space_group_name_H-M   'P 1'
#
loop_
_entity.id
_entity.type
_entity.pdbx_description
1 polymer ?
#
loop_
_entity_poly.entity_id
_entity_poly.type
_entity_poly.pdbx_seq_one_letter_code
_entity_poly.pdbx_strand_id
1 'polypeptide(L)'
;MIGYLFMDILDYMHSNIFNTFLTNLIYIFLACLFVINATLQFFVLYYMNKNVQRYYTMVLSCLFDKIASHAYLIGAILATASLTKATTIWTLNTVGVCGFVIGAAINTMIPATDTMSICADYFNLLGSLLYLLATIVTRIPLTQIIGLVGDAVYLIDSILYMICWFQEREMMTDSLGQYVLIK
;
A
#
# COMPACT_ATOMS: atom_id res chain seq x y z
N MET A 1 4.24 5.05 -0.67
CA MET A 1 5.42 4.18 -0.85
C MET A 1 6.69 5.01 -1.05
N ILE A 2 6.83 5.82 -2.12
CA ILE A 2 7.98 6.74 -2.29
C ILE A 2 8.27 7.60 -1.04
N GLY A 3 7.24 8.16 -0.41
CA GLY A 3 7.43 8.98 0.78
C GLY A 3 7.86 8.20 2.03
N TYR A 4 7.44 6.93 2.19
CA TYR A 4 7.93 6.07 3.28
C TYR A 4 9.38 5.70 3.01
N LEU A 5 9.71 5.30 1.77
CA LEU A 5 11.07 4.97 1.36
C LEU A 5 12.04 6.12 1.63
N PHE A 6 11.64 7.34 1.27
CA PHE A 6 12.43 8.55 1.49
C PHE A 6 12.65 8.81 2.98
N MET A 7 11.62 8.65 3.82
CA MET A 7 11.72 8.82 5.26
C MET A 7 12.58 7.74 5.91
N ASP A 8 12.38 6.47 5.57
CA ASP A 8 13.13 5.34 6.09
C ASP A 8 14.62 5.45 5.70
N ILE A 9 14.93 5.88 4.48
CA ILE A 9 16.30 6.18 4.04
C ILE A 9 16.88 7.33 4.87
N LEU A 10 16.12 8.42 5.09
CA LEU A 10 16.60 9.57 5.84
C LEU A 10 16.81 9.28 7.32
N ASP A 11 15.88 8.57 7.96
CA ASP A 11 15.99 8.11 9.34
C ASP A 11 17.15 7.11 9.49
N TYR A 12 17.38 6.24 8.50
CA TYR A 12 18.52 5.33 8.48
C TYR A 12 19.86 6.06 8.33
N MET A 13 19.96 7.01 7.39
CA MET A 13 21.21 7.75 7.16
C MET A 13 21.52 8.76 8.27
N HIS A 14 20.48 9.31 8.90
CA HIS A 14 20.62 10.42 9.85
C HIS A 14 19.61 10.29 11.00
N SER A 15 19.83 9.31 11.88
CA SER A 15 18.94 8.96 13.00
C SER A 15 18.58 10.10 13.97
N ASN A 16 19.27 11.25 13.89
CA ASN A 16 19.08 12.41 14.77
C ASN A 16 18.70 13.71 14.04
N ILE A 17 18.56 13.72 12.71
CA ILE A 17 18.33 14.99 11.97
C ILE A 17 16.85 15.37 11.95
N PHE A 18 15.94 14.41 11.89
CA PHE A 18 14.52 14.74 11.79
C PHE A 18 13.90 15.02 13.15
N ASN A 19 13.24 16.18 13.24
CA ASN A 19 12.37 16.50 14.36
C ASN A 19 11.27 15.45 14.44
N THR A 20 11.16 14.75 15.57
CA THR A 20 10.17 13.68 15.81
C THR A 20 8.75 14.12 15.46
N PHE A 21 8.43 15.41 15.67
CA PHE A 21 7.15 15.99 15.26
C PHE A 21 6.94 15.98 13.74
N LEU A 22 7.97 16.36 12.96
CA LEU A 22 7.91 16.36 11.50
C LEU A 22 7.80 14.93 10.96
N THR A 23 8.58 13.99 11.49
CA THR A 23 8.50 12.56 11.14
C THR A 23 7.09 12.01 11.35
N ASN A 24 6.50 12.31 12.51
CA ASN A 24 5.14 11.91 12.84
C ASN A 24 4.08 12.51 11.89
N LEU A 25 4.21 13.79 11.52
CA LEU A 25 3.32 14.42 10.54
C LEU A 25 3.42 13.76 9.16
N ILE A 26 4.64 13.40 8.74
CA ILE A 26 4.85 12.71 7.47
C ILE A 26 4.22 11.32 7.51
N TYR A 27 4.36 10.57 8.62
CA TYR A 27 3.67 9.28 8.77
C TYR A 27 2.15 9.41 8.72
N ILE A 28 1.56 10.42 9.34
CA ILE A 28 0.11 10.69 9.21
C ILE A 28 -0.25 10.98 7.75
N PHE A 29 0.49 11.88 7.10
CA PHE A 29 0.23 12.25 5.71
C PHE A 29 0.28 11.03 4.78
N LEU A 30 1.30 10.18 4.94
CA LEU A 30 1.44 8.97 4.14
C LEU A 30 0.37 7.92 4.47
N ALA A 31 -0.06 7.81 5.73
CA ALA A 31 -1.19 6.95 6.11
C ALA A 31 -2.53 7.44 5.51
N CYS A 32 -2.74 8.76 5.42
CA CYS A 32 -3.88 9.34 4.71
C CYS A 32 -3.85 8.96 3.22
N LEU A 33 -2.69 8.93 2.59
CA LEU A 33 -2.57 8.48 1.20
C LEU A 33 -3.00 7.02 1.01
N PHE A 34 -2.77 6.12 1.98
CA PHE A 34 -3.30 4.74 1.91
C PHE A 34 -4.82 4.70 1.93
N VAL A 35 -5.45 5.50 2.79
CA VAL A 35 -6.91 5.59 2.86
C VAL A 35 -7.48 6.10 1.53
N ILE A 36 -6.85 7.12 0.95
CA ILE A 36 -7.24 7.65 -0.36
C ILE A 36 -7.06 6.58 -1.44
N ASN A 37 -5.91 5.89 -1.47
CA ASN A 37 -5.63 4.84 -2.44
C ASN A 37 -6.65 3.70 -2.38
N ALA A 38 -6.94 3.17 -1.18
CA ALA A 38 -7.95 2.13 -1.00
C ALA A 38 -9.34 2.61 -1.44
N THR A 39 -9.66 3.90 -1.25
CA THR A 39 -10.92 4.50 -1.70
C THR A 39 -10.97 4.62 -3.23
N LEU A 40 -9.88 5.02 -3.87
CA LEU A 40 -9.78 5.08 -5.34
C LEU A 40 -9.89 3.70 -5.97
N GLN A 41 -9.29 2.67 -5.36
CA GLN A 41 -9.42 1.28 -5.82
C GLN A 41 -10.88 0.81 -5.79
N PHE A 42 -11.63 1.18 -4.75
CA PHE A 42 -13.07 0.90 -4.69
C PHE A 42 -13.84 1.60 -5.83
N PHE A 43 -13.46 2.84 -6.15
CA PHE A 43 -14.07 3.58 -7.26
C PHE A 43 -13.76 2.92 -8.61
N VAL A 44 -12.52 2.50 -8.86
CA VAL A 44 -12.14 1.76 -10.08
C VAL A 44 -12.96 0.48 -10.19
N LEU A 45 -13.06 -0.30 -9.11
CA LEU A 45 -13.86 -1.52 -9.09
C LEU A 45 -15.34 -1.26 -9.39
N TYR A 46 -15.91 -0.15 -8.93
CA TYR A 46 -17.30 0.19 -9.22
C TYR A 46 -17.64 0.24 -10.72
N TYR A 47 -16.67 0.64 -11.56
CA TYR A 47 -16.83 0.68 -13.02
C TYR A 47 -16.42 -0.62 -13.74
N MET A 48 -15.90 -1.60 -13.02
CA MET A 48 -15.52 -2.89 -13.60
C MET A 48 -16.74 -3.80 -13.80
N ASN A 49 -16.63 -4.70 -14.77
CA ASN A 49 -17.68 -5.68 -15.07
C ASN A 49 -17.81 -6.70 -13.92
N LYS A 50 -18.97 -6.70 -13.25
CA LYS A 50 -19.28 -7.55 -12.08
C LYS A 50 -19.33 -9.05 -12.40
N ASN A 51 -19.43 -9.41 -13.67
CA ASN A 51 -19.48 -10.81 -14.11
C ASN A 51 -18.09 -11.47 -14.20
N VAL A 52 -17.01 -10.71 -14.01
CA VAL A 52 -15.65 -11.24 -13.99
C VAL A 52 -15.39 -11.91 -12.64
N GLN A 53 -14.95 -13.18 -12.64
CA GLN A 53 -14.68 -13.95 -11.42
C GLN A 53 -13.73 -13.21 -10.44
N ARG A 54 -12.78 -12.42 -10.97
CA ARG A 54 -11.83 -11.59 -10.23
C ARG A 54 -12.45 -10.37 -9.53
N TYR A 55 -13.66 -9.95 -9.93
CA TYR A 55 -14.33 -8.78 -9.34
C TYR A 55 -14.55 -8.95 -7.83
N TYR A 56 -15.11 -10.10 -7.42
CA TYR A 56 -15.43 -10.35 -6.01
C TYR A 56 -14.18 -10.46 -5.14
N THR A 57 -13.09 -11.04 -5.66
CA THR A 57 -11.83 -11.11 -4.92
C THR A 57 -11.18 -9.74 -4.78
N MET A 58 -11.19 -8.91 -5.82
CA MET A 58 -10.66 -7.54 -5.73
C MET A 58 -11.50 -6.66 -4.79
N VAL A 59 -12.82 -6.81 -4.76
CA VAL A 59 -13.69 -6.12 -3.78
C VAL A 59 -13.34 -6.56 -2.36
N LEU A 60 -13.15 -7.86 -2.14
CA LEU A 60 -12.78 -8.38 -0.82
C LEU A 60 -11.39 -7.87 -0.39
N SER A 61 -10.38 -7.91 -1.27
CA SER A 61 -9.06 -7.32 -1.01
C SER A 61 -9.19 -5.86 -0.63
N CYS A 62 -9.92 -5.07 -1.43
CA CYS A 62 -10.10 -3.64 -1.22
C CYS A 62 -10.75 -3.33 0.14
N LEU A 63 -11.66 -4.18 0.63
CA LEU A 63 -12.24 -4.04 1.97
C LEU A 63 -11.17 -4.22 3.06
N PHE A 64 -10.31 -5.23 2.94
CA PHE A 64 -9.20 -5.44 3.86
C PHE A 64 -8.20 -4.28 3.81
N ASP A 65 -7.83 -3.83 2.61
CA ASP A 65 -6.91 -2.70 2.42
C ASP A 65 -7.48 -1.42 3.03
N LYS A 66 -8.80 -1.20 2.92
CA LYS A 66 -9.48 -0.07 3.55
C LYS A 66 -9.49 -0.16 5.06
N ILE A 67 -9.82 -1.32 5.63
CA ILE A 67 -9.80 -1.50 7.10
C ILE A 67 -8.37 -1.32 7.62
N ALA A 68 -7.39 -1.90 6.92
CA ALA A 68 -5.98 -1.79 7.21
C ALA A 68 -5.49 -0.34 7.22
N SER A 69 -5.81 0.42 6.16
CA SER A 69 -5.38 1.80 6.02
C SER A 69 -5.95 2.70 7.13
N HIS A 70 -7.19 2.47 7.55
CA HIS A 70 -7.79 3.21 8.66
C HIS A 70 -7.17 2.84 10.01
N ALA A 71 -6.94 1.55 10.27
CA ALA A 71 -6.25 1.11 11.49
C ALA A 71 -4.85 1.74 11.59
N TYR A 72 -4.09 1.73 10.49
CA TYR A 72 -2.76 2.32 10.41
C TYR A 72 -2.79 3.85 10.61
N LEU A 73 -3.75 4.56 10.00
CA LEU A 73 -3.93 6.00 10.19
C LEU A 73 -4.26 6.35 11.65
N ILE A 74 -5.17 5.62 12.29
CA ILE A 74 -5.49 5.83 13.70
C ILE A 74 -4.25 5.57 14.56
N GLY A 75 -3.48 4.52 14.28
CA GLY A 75 -2.20 4.24 14.92
C GLY A 75 -1.22 5.41 14.82
N ALA A 76 -1.04 5.97 13.63
CA ALA A 76 -0.16 7.12 13.38
C ALA A 76 -0.61 8.39 14.12
N ILE A 77 -1.92 8.69 14.12
CA ILE A 77 -2.48 9.84 14.85
C ILE A 77 -2.25 9.69 16.36
N LEU A 78 -2.51 8.49 16.89
CA LEU A 78 -2.33 8.20 18.31
C LEU A 78 -0.86 8.28 18.75
N ALA A 79 0.06 7.80 17.90
CA ALA A 79 1.50 7.94 18.12
C ALA A 79 1.92 9.41 18.16
N THR A 80 1.41 10.23 17.25
CA THR A 80 1.74 11.66 17.16
C THR A 80 1.20 12.45 18.35
N ALA A 81 -0.05 12.18 18.74
CA ALA A 81 -0.71 12.93 19.79
C ALA A 81 -0.21 12.56 21.20
N SER A 82 0.63 11.52 21.32
CA SER A 82 1.09 10.97 22.62
C SER A 82 -0.06 10.60 23.57
N LEU A 83 -1.26 10.37 23.01
CA LEU A 83 -2.50 10.28 23.79
C LEU A 83 -2.76 8.88 24.38
N THR A 84 -2.00 7.85 24.00
CA THR A 84 -2.33 6.45 24.34
C THR A 84 -1.13 5.59 24.73
N LYS A 85 -1.43 4.42 25.32
CA LYS A 85 -0.44 3.40 25.67
C LYS A 85 0.20 2.83 24.40
N ALA A 86 1.51 2.59 24.43
CA ALA A 86 2.27 1.99 23.33
C ALA A 86 1.65 0.69 22.80
N THR A 87 0.98 -0.08 23.67
CA THR A 87 0.24 -1.30 23.30
C THR A 87 -0.87 -1.05 22.30
N THR A 88 -1.61 0.06 22.42
CA THR A 88 -2.72 0.38 21.50
C THR A 88 -2.20 0.75 20.13
N ILE A 89 -1.13 1.56 20.06
CA ILE A 89 -0.46 1.94 18.82
C ILE A 89 0.08 0.68 18.12
N TRP A 90 0.76 -0.18 18.86
CA TRP A 90 1.29 -1.44 18.33
C TRP A 90 0.19 -2.35 17.78
N THR A 91 -0.92 -2.51 18.51
CA THR A 91 -2.06 -3.31 18.05
C THR A 91 -2.66 -2.76 16.75
N LEU A 92 -2.84 -1.44 16.65
CA LEU A 92 -3.40 -0.82 15.44
C LEU A 92 -2.48 -0.96 14.23
N ASN A 93 -1.18 -0.76 14.41
CA ASN A 93 -0.20 -0.98 13.34
C ASN A 93 -0.18 -2.45 12.91
N THR A 94 -0.22 -3.38 13.86
CA THR A 94 -0.26 -4.82 13.58
C THR A 94 -1.53 -5.21 12.82
N VAL A 95 -2.70 -4.69 13.24
CA VAL A 95 -3.97 -4.89 12.50
C VAL A 95 -3.88 -4.34 11.09
N GLY A 96 -3.29 -3.14 10.92
CA GLY A 96 -3.04 -2.54 9.61
C GLY A 96 -2.22 -3.46 8.71
N VAL A 97 -1.04 -3.86 9.16
CA VAL A 97 -0.12 -4.70 8.39
C VAL A 97 -0.72 -6.08 8.07
N CYS A 98 -1.37 -6.73 9.04
CA CYS A 98 -2.07 -7.99 8.81
C CYS A 98 -3.20 -7.83 7.77
N GLY A 99 -3.93 -6.73 7.80
CA GLY A 99 -4.98 -6.45 6.81
C GLY A 99 -4.41 -6.31 5.39
N PHE A 100 -3.29 -5.61 5.21
CA PHE A 100 -2.61 -5.51 3.90
C PHE A 100 -2.09 -6.86 3.41
N VAL A 101 -1.57 -7.72 4.30
CA VAL A 101 -1.15 -9.08 3.95
C VAL A 101 -2.35 -9.90 3.47
N ILE A 102 -3.49 -9.83 4.18
CA ILE A 102 -4.70 -10.55 3.79
C ILE A 102 -5.22 -10.04 2.44
N GLY A 103 -5.28 -8.72 2.25
CA GLY A 103 -5.68 -8.11 0.97
C GLY A 103 -4.81 -8.59 -0.20
N ALA A 104 -3.49 -8.48 -0.05
CA ALA A 104 -2.55 -8.93 -1.06
C ALA A 104 -2.65 -10.45 -1.33
N ALA A 105 -2.83 -11.28 -0.29
CA ALA A 105 -3.02 -12.72 -0.44
C ALA A 105 -4.29 -13.04 -1.25
N ILE A 106 -5.40 -12.35 -0.98
CA ILE A 106 -6.66 -12.50 -1.73
C ILE A 106 -6.44 -12.19 -3.22
N ASN A 107 -5.69 -11.13 -3.55
CA ASN A 107 -5.40 -10.79 -4.95
C ASN A 107 -4.61 -11.90 -5.66
N THR A 108 -3.71 -12.60 -4.96
CA THR A 108 -2.97 -13.74 -5.54
C THR A 108 -3.79 -15.01 -5.71
N MET A 109 -4.95 -15.16 -5.04
CA MET A 109 -5.80 -16.35 -5.18
C MET A 109 -6.48 -16.44 -6.55
N ILE A 110 -6.82 -15.29 -7.14
CA ILE A 110 -7.31 -15.19 -8.52
C ILE A 110 -6.46 -14.13 -9.21
N PRO A 111 -5.27 -14.52 -9.69
CA PRO A 111 -4.30 -13.58 -10.23
C PRO A 111 -4.82 -12.95 -11.53
N ALA A 112 -4.19 -11.85 -11.90
CA ALA A 112 -4.43 -11.22 -13.20
C ALA A 112 -4.17 -12.17 -14.37
N THR A 113 -4.72 -11.82 -15.53
CA THR A 113 -4.47 -12.58 -16.77
C THR A 113 -3.18 -12.17 -17.46
N ASP A 114 -2.75 -10.92 -17.29
CA ASP A 114 -1.53 -10.36 -17.88
C ASP A 114 -0.33 -10.53 -16.94
N THR A 115 0.83 -10.85 -17.52
CA THR A 115 2.04 -11.18 -16.75
C THR A 115 2.50 -10.04 -15.84
N MET A 116 2.34 -8.78 -16.27
CA MET A 116 2.78 -7.64 -15.47
C MET A 116 1.91 -7.45 -14.22
N SER A 117 0.59 -7.56 -14.34
CA SER A 117 -0.30 -7.48 -13.17
C SER A 117 -0.15 -8.68 -12.24
N ILE A 118 0.20 -9.87 -12.76
CA ILE A 118 0.59 -11.02 -11.92
C ILE A 118 1.84 -10.66 -11.11
N CYS A 119 2.88 -10.12 -11.75
CA CYS A 119 4.08 -9.69 -11.05
C CYS A 119 3.78 -8.64 -9.97
N ALA A 120 2.92 -7.67 -10.29
CA ALA A 120 2.49 -6.65 -9.34
C ALA A 120 1.79 -7.27 -8.12
N ASP A 121 0.83 -8.19 -8.33
CA ASP A 121 0.15 -8.91 -7.24
C ASP A 121 1.15 -9.65 -6.30
N TYR A 122 2.20 -10.26 -6.86
CA TYR A 122 3.25 -10.91 -6.05
C TYR A 122 4.18 -9.94 -5.35
N PHE A 123 4.55 -8.81 -5.98
CA PHE A 123 5.36 -7.78 -5.32
C PHE A 123 4.59 -7.10 -4.19
N ASN A 124 3.30 -6.84 -4.36
CA ASN A 124 2.42 -6.36 -3.30
C ASN A 124 2.42 -7.33 -2.11
N LEU A 125 2.23 -8.64 -2.36
CA LEU A 125 2.27 -9.64 -1.30
C LEU A 125 3.64 -9.69 -0.59
N LEU A 126 4.73 -9.65 -1.36
CA LEU A 126 6.09 -9.66 -0.81
C LEU A 126 6.34 -8.42 0.07
N GLY A 127 5.94 -7.23 -0.39
CA GLY A 127 6.02 -5.99 0.38
C GLY A 127 5.26 -6.11 1.70
N SER A 128 4.00 -6.58 1.65
CA SER A 128 3.16 -6.78 2.83
C SER A 128 3.79 -7.75 3.84
N LEU A 129 4.41 -8.83 3.36
CA LEU A 129 5.10 -9.80 4.22
C LEU A 129 6.37 -9.23 4.86
N LEU A 130 7.12 -8.40 4.14
CA LEU A 130 8.28 -7.70 4.70
C LEU A 130 7.86 -6.74 5.82
N TYR A 131 6.77 -6.00 5.62
CA TYR A 131 6.21 -5.14 6.66
C TYR A 131 5.71 -5.90 7.89
N LEU A 132 5.11 -7.08 7.68
CA LEU A 132 4.74 -7.97 8.79
C LEU A 132 5.97 -8.44 9.55
N LEU A 133 7.02 -8.82 8.83
CA LEU A 133 8.28 -9.23 9.44
C LEU A 133 8.89 -8.06 10.23
N ALA A 134 8.91 -6.84 9.69
CA ALA A 134 9.38 -5.64 10.39
C ALA A 134 8.60 -5.39 11.69
N THR A 135 7.28 -5.65 11.68
CA THR A 135 6.42 -5.49 12.87
C THR A 135 6.74 -6.49 13.98
N ILE A 136 7.20 -7.70 13.62
CA ILE A 136 7.50 -8.79 14.57
C ILE A 136 8.96 -8.72 15.06
N VAL A 137 9.87 -8.26 14.21
CA VAL A 137 11.29 -8.14 14.55
C VAL A 137 11.47 -7.01 15.58
N THR A 138 12.06 -7.35 16.72
CA THR A 138 12.30 -6.41 17.83
C THR A 138 13.68 -5.73 17.75
N ARG A 139 14.55 -6.18 16.84
CA ARG A 139 15.87 -5.59 16.62
C ARG A 139 15.76 -4.38 15.69
N ILE A 140 15.75 -3.19 16.29
CA ILE A 140 15.62 -1.88 15.62
C ILE A 140 16.36 -1.77 14.26
N PRO A 141 17.69 -2.03 14.16
CA PRO A 141 18.39 -1.85 12.88
C PRO A 141 17.94 -2.86 11.82
N LEU A 142 17.58 -4.08 12.22
CA LEU A 142 17.06 -5.09 11.29
C LEU A 142 15.65 -4.73 10.84
N THR A 143 14.80 -4.24 11.75
CA THR A 143 13.46 -3.73 11.44
C THR A 143 13.50 -2.61 10.40
N GLN A 144 14.42 -1.66 10.53
CA GLN A 144 14.60 -0.55 9.57
C GLN A 144 15.03 -1.05 8.19
N ILE A 145 15.99 -1.98 8.13
CA ILE A 145 16.44 -2.56 6.85
C ILE A 145 15.28 -3.29 6.17
N ILE A 146 14.50 -4.08 6.92
CA ILE A 146 13.35 -4.80 6.37
C ILE A 146 12.28 -3.82 5.87
N GLY A 147 12.00 -2.73 6.60
CA GLY A 147 11.10 -1.66 6.18
C GLY A 147 11.52 -1.03 4.86
N LEU A 148 12.79 -0.62 4.76
CA LEU A 148 13.37 -0.01 3.56
C LEU A 148 13.29 -0.94 2.33
N VAL A 149 13.58 -2.23 2.52
CA VAL A 149 13.42 -3.23 1.44
C VAL A 149 11.96 -3.40 1.07
N GLY A 150 11.05 -3.44 2.05
CA GLY A 150 9.60 -3.53 1.81
C GLY A 150 9.08 -2.33 1.00
N ASP A 151 9.54 -1.12 1.33
CA ASP A 151 9.21 0.09 0.60
C ASP A 151 9.71 0.08 -0.85
N ALA A 152 10.93 -0.40 -1.07
CA ALA A 152 11.47 -0.55 -2.42
C ALA A 152 10.64 -1.56 -3.24
N VAL A 153 10.21 -2.65 -2.63
CA VAL A 153 9.35 -3.66 -3.27
C VAL A 153 8.00 -3.07 -3.64
N TYR A 154 7.35 -2.34 -2.73
CA TYR A 154 6.08 -1.68 -3.04
C TYR A 154 6.19 -0.55 -4.06
N LEU A 155 7.35 0.11 -4.15
CA LEU A 155 7.62 1.06 -5.22
C LEU A 155 7.63 0.37 -6.58
N ILE A 156 8.29 -0.78 -6.70
CA ILE A 156 8.31 -1.59 -7.92
C ILE A 156 6.89 -2.02 -8.30
N ASP A 157 6.12 -2.53 -7.33
CA ASP A 157 4.70 -2.87 -7.50
C ASP A 157 3.89 -1.68 -8.07
N SER A 158 4.02 -0.51 -7.46
CA SER A 158 3.32 0.71 -7.89
C SER A 158 3.69 1.11 -9.32
N ILE A 159 4.96 0.96 -9.70
CA ILE A 159 5.43 1.26 -11.07
C ILE A 159 4.83 0.27 -12.06
N LEU A 160 4.79 -1.02 -11.74
CA LEU A 160 4.18 -2.04 -12.60
C LEU A 160 2.70 -1.78 -12.82
N TYR A 161 1.95 -1.50 -11.75
CA TYR A 161 0.53 -1.14 -11.85
C TYR A 161 0.30 0.11 -12.71
N MET A 162 1.14 1.12 -12.58
CA MET A 162 1.07 2.32 -13.41
C MET A 162 1.32 2.01 -14.89
N ILE A 163 2.30 1.16 -15.21
CA ILE A 163 2.59 0.72 -16.59
C ILE A 163 1.38 -0.04 -17.16
N CYS A 164 0.83 -1.01 -16.44
CA CYS A 164 -0.35 -1.76 -16.87
C CYS A 164 -1.52 -0.81 -17.17
N TRP A 165 -1.75 0.17 -16.31
CA TRP A 165 -2.83 1.15 -16.47
C TRP A 165 -2.67 2.01 -17.74
N PHE A 166 -1.45 2.46 -18.06
CA PHE A 166 -1.20 3.20 -19.30
C PHE A 166 -1.41 2.31 -20.54
N GLN A 167 -0.94 1.06 -20.50
CA GLN A 167 -1.10 0.10 -21.61
C GLN A 167 -2.57 -0.22 -21.88
N GLU A 168 -3.38 -0.45 -20.84
CA GLU A 168 -4.82 -0.68 -20.99
C GLU A 168 -5.53 0.51 -21.66
N ARG A 169 -5.12 1.75 -21.32
CA ARG A 169 -5.68 2.95 -21.95
C ARG A 169 -5.26 3.09 -23.41
N GLU A 170 -4.01 2.86 -23.75
CA GLU A 170 -3.55 2.87 -25.14
C GLU A 170 -4.33 1.85 -25.99
N MET A 171 -4.50 0.62 -25.50
CA MET A 171 -5.28 -0.42 -26.20
C MET A 171 -6.75 -0.05 -26.40
N MET A 172 -7.40 0.58 -25.41
CA MET A 172 -8.78 1.10 -25.60
C MET A 172 -8.84 2.18 -26.68
N THR A 173 -7.80 3.02 -26.77
CA THR A 173 -7.74 4.12 -27.75
C THR A 173 -7.63 3.59 -29.18
N ASP A 174 -6.86 2.54 -29.40
CA ASP A 174 -6.68 1.91 -30.72
C ASP A 174 -7.92 1.12 -31.17
N SER A 175 -8.62 0.46 -30.25
CA SER A 175 -9.82 -0.33 -30.57
C SER A 175 -11.05 0.50 -30.95
N LEU A 176 -11.08 1.78 -30.57
CA LEU A 176 -12.22 2.68 -30.78
C LEU A 176 -12.05 3.68 -31.92
N GLY A 177 -10.86 3.80 -32.55
CA GLY A 177 -10.64 4.66 -33.71
C GLY A 177 -11.08 6.13 -33.53
N GLN A 178 -11.22 6.60 -32.29
CA GLN A 178 -11.65 7.95 -31.96
C GLN A 178 -10.92 8.43 -30.73
N TYR A 179 -10.04 9.41 -30.94
CA TYR A 179 -9.51 10.27 -29.90
C TYR A 179 -10.67 10.95 -29.17
N VAL A 180 -11.10 10.41 -28.04
CA VAL A 180 -11.76 11.23 -27.03
C VAL A 180 -10.66 11.92 -26.25
N LEU A 181 -10.22 13.06 -26.78
CA LEU A 181 -9.52 14.09 -26.04
C LEU A 181 -10.41 14.46 -24.84
N ILE A 182 -10.13 13.89 -23.68
CA ILE A 182 -10.68 14.38 -22.42
C ILE A 182 -9.92 15.67 -22.13
N LYS A 183 -10.54 16.80 -22.48
CA LYS A 183 -10.18 18.14 -22.00
C LYS A 183 -10.58 18.30 -20.54
#